data_AF-A0A6P9A4Z2-F1
#
_entry.id   AF-A0A6P9A4Z2-F1
#
_cell.length_a   1.000
_cell.length_b   1.000
_cell.length_c   1.000
_cell.angle_alpha   90.00
_cell.angle_beta   90.00
_cell.angle_gamma   90.00
#
_symmetry.space_group_name_H-M   'P 1'
#
loop_
_entity.id
_entity.type
_entity.pdbx_description
1 polymer ?
#
loop_
_entity_poly.entity_id
_entity_poly.type
_entity_poly.pdbx_seq_one_letter_code
_entity_poly.pdbx_strand_id
1 'polypeptide(L)'
;MSDRLCIASKGKKKVHISAEDLVSCCTGCGNGCNGGYPDSAWNYWVESGLVSGGNYNSNEGCRPYSIAACEHHVNGSRPACGGEEGDTPACTRQCEASYNKDYDSDRVFGE
;
A
#
# COMPACT_ATOMS: atom_id res chain seq x y z
N MET A 1 4.19 3.16 8.55
CA MET A 1 3.07 4.10 8.85
C MET A 1 2.06 3.45 9.79
N SER A 2 1.49 2.29 9.42
CA SER A 2 0.56 1.47 10.22
C SER A 2 0.94 1.34 11.71
N ASP A 3 2.18 0.93 12.01
CA ASP A 3 2.62 0.73 13.40
C ASP A 3 2.64 2.03 14.20
N ARG A 4 3.12 3.12 13.59
CA ARG A 4 3.18 4.43 14.25
C ARG A 4 1.79 4.94 14.59
N LEU A 5 0.80 4.74 13.71
CA LEU A 5 -0.60 5.05 13.99
C LEU A 5 -1.13 4.26 15.19
N CYS A 6 -0.84 2.96 15.26
CA CYS A 6 -1.22 2.11 16.39
C CYS A 6 -0.58 2.59 17.70
N ILE A 7 0.73 2.80 17.70
CA ILE A 7 1.48 3.22 18.89
C ILE A 7 1.01 4.60 19.37
N ALA A 8 0.96 5.60 18.49
CA ALA A 8 0.59 6.97 18.83
C ALA A 8 -0.86 7.06 19.34
N SER A 9 -1.76 6.25 18.78
CA SER A 9 -3.16 6.18 19.21
C SER A 9 -3.40 5.30 20.45
N LYS A 10 -2.35 4.76 21.07
CA LYS A 10 -2.45 3.80 22.19
C LYS A 10 -3.32 2.59 21.84
N GLY A 11 -3.16 2.07 20.62
CA GLY A 11 -3.86 0.90 20.11
C GLY A 11 -5.27 1.16 19.59
N LYS A 12 -5.75 2.41 19.55
CA LYS A 12 -7.10 2.73 19.06
C LYS A 12 -7.23 2.69 17.54
N LYS A 13 -6.19 3.12 16.81
CA LYS A 13 -6.11 3.07 15.35
C LYS A 13 -5.26 1.86 14.94
N LYS A 14 -5.90 0.77 14.48
CA LYS A 14 -5.22 -0.43 13.97
C LYS A 14 -5.51 -0.57 12.48
N VAL A 15 -4.81 0.21 11.66
CA VAL A 15 -5.04 0.27 10.21
C VAL A 15 -3.81 -0.26 9.50
N HIS A 16 -4.00 -1.15 8.53
CA HIS A 16 -2.96 -1.53 7.58
C HIS A 16 -3.00 -0.53 6.42
N ILE A 17 -2.00 0.36 6.34
CA ILE A 17 -1.90 1.35 5.26
C ILE A 17 -1.56 0.66 3.95
N SER A 18 -2.30 0.99 2.89
CA SER A 18 -2.18 0.39 1.56
C SER A 18 -0.84 0.71 0.92
N ALA A 19 -0.03 -0.32 0.71
CA ALA A 19 1.17 -0.22 -0.12
C ALA A 19 0.81 0.02 -1.60
N GLU A 20 -0.32 -0.54 -2.05
CA GLU A 20 -0.87 -0.38 -3.39
C GLU A 20 -1.17 1.09 -3.71
N ASP A 21 -1.83 1.78 -2.79
CA ASP A 21 -2.19 3.19 -2.96
C ASP A 21 -0.95 4.08 -3.05
N LEU A 22 0.03 3.85 -2.17
CA LEU A 22 1.28 4.60 -2.18
C LEU A 22 2.07 4.40 -3.48
N VAL A 23 2.32 3.14 -3.86
CA VAL A 23 3.18 2.83 -5.02
C VAL A 23 2.55 3.27 -6.34
N SER A 24 1.22 3.22 -6.45
CA SER A 24 0.51 3.57 -7.68
C SER A 24 0.19 5.06 -7.81
N CYS A 25 -0.11 5.76 -6.71
CA CYS A 25 -0.62 7.13 -6.75
C CYS A 25 0.40 8.23 -6.39
N CYS A 26 1.52 7.92 -5.74
CA CYS A 26 2.54 8.92 -5.45
C CYS A 26 3.48 9.14 -6.65
N THR A 27 3.14 10.10 -7.50
CA THR A 27 3.96 10.47 -8.67
C THR A 27 5.28 11.16 -8.30
N GLY A 28 5.38 11.74 -7.10
CA GLY A 28 6.61 12.35 -6.57
C GLY A 28 7.53 11.37 -5.81
N CYS A 29 7.12 10.11 -5.65
CA CYS A 29 7.87 9.12 -4.88
C CYS A 29 8.90 8.34 -5.71
N GLY A 30 9.04 8.62 -7.01
CA GLY A 30 9.94 7.91 -7.93
C GLY A 30 9.17 7.17 -9.01
N ASN A 31 9.62 5.96 -9.36
CA ASN A 31 9.17 5.19 -10.52
C ASN A 31 8.42 3.90 -10.14
N GLY A 32 7.67 3.93 -9.03
CA GLY A 32 6.83 2.82 -8.58
C GLY A 32 7.64 1.53 -8.35
N CYS A 33 7.29 0.46 -9.08
CA CYS A 33 7.98 -0.83 -9.03
C CYS A 33 9.45 -0.78 -9.49
N ASN A 34 9.87 0.29 -10.19
CA ASN A 34 11.26 0.49 -10.61
C ASN A 34 12.11 1.28 -9.59
N GLY A 35 11.63 1.37 -8.35
CA GLY A 35 12.31 2.05 -7.26
C GLY A 35 11.81 3.47 -7.00
N GLY A 36 12.12 3.97 -5.80
CA GLY A 36 11.62 5.25 -5.32
C GLY A 36 12.35 5.81 -4.10
N TYR A 37 11.84 6.92 -3.60
CA TYR A 37 12.42 7.73 -2.53
C TYR A 37 11.62 7.57 -1.23
N PRO A 38 12.21 6.96 -0.19
CA PRO A 38 11.49 6.70 1.06
C PRO A 38 10.98 7.97 1.76
N ASP A 39 11.73 9.08 1.71
CA ASP A 39 11.35 10.36 2.31
C ASP A 39 10.11 10.97 1.63
N SER A 40 10.05 10.95 0.30
CA SER A 40 8.86 11.37 -0.45
C SER A 40 7.61 10.57 -0.08
N ALA A 41 7.74 9.28 0.24
CA ALA A 41 6.60 8.47 0.67
C ALA A 41 6.02 8.94 2.01
N TRP A 42 6.85 9.36 2.97
CA TRP A 42 6.38 9.95 4.21
C TRP A 42 5.73 11.32 3.97
N ASN A 43 6.32 12.16 3.12
CA ASN A 43 5.74 13.46 2.77
C ASN A 43 4.36 13.29 2.10
N TYR A 44 4.24 12.37 1.14
CA TYR A 44 2.96 12.07 0.50
C TYR A 44 1.92 11.60 1.51
N TRP A 45 2.30 10.75 2.47
CA TRP A 45 1.38 10.30 3.51
C TRP A 45 0.89 11.46 4.40
N VAL A 46 1.72 12.44 4.71
CA VAL A 46 1.34 13.64 5.47
C VAL A 46 0.45 14.57 4.64
N GLU A 47 0.78 14.81 3.37
CA GLU A 47 0.11 15.80 2.52
C GLU A 47 -1.19 15.29 1.88
N SER A 48 -1.17 14.06 1.39
CA SER A 48 -2.26 13.48 0.58
C SER A 48 -3.04 12.38 1.30
N GLY A 49 -2.45 11.79 2.33
CA GLY A 49 -2.98 10.62 3.02
C GLY A 49 -2.86 9.35 2.18
N LEU A 50 -3.07 8.21 2.83
CA LEU A 50 -3.11 6.89 2.20
C LEU A 50 -4.30 6.11 2.74
N VAL A 51 -4.98 5.36 1.87
CA VAL A 51 -6.11 4.50 2.29
C VAL A 51 -5.61 3.22 2.98
N SER A 52 -6.52 2.48 3.60
CA SER A 52 -6.22 1.14 4.12
C SER A 52 -6.09 0.11 2.99
N GLY A 53 -5.33 -0.97 3.23
CA GLY A 53 -5.15 -2.03 2.24
C GLY A 53 -4.15 -3.09 2.69
N GLY A 54 -4.57 -4.34 2.71
CA GLY A 54 -3.77 -5.49 3.14
C GLY A 54 -2.97 -6.16 2.01
N ASN A 55 -2.59 -7.41 2.26
CA ASN A 55 -1.83 -8.21 1.32
C ASN A 55 -2.69 -8.68 0.13
N TYR A 56 -2.01 -9.19 -0.90
CA TYR A 56 -2.65 -9.85 -2.03
C TYR A 56 -3.67 -10.90 -1.60
N ASN A 57 -4.87 -10.84 -2.21
CA ASN A 57 -6.02 -11.71 -1.92
C ASN A 57 -6.52 -11.70 -0.46
N SER A 58 -6.15 -10.71 0.37
CA SER A 58 -6.68 -10.63 1.74
C SER A 58 -8.11 -10.06 1.79
N ASN A 59 -8.51 -9.26 0.80
CA ASN A 59 -9.75 -8.45 0.82
C ASN A 59 -9.84 -7.54 2.05
N GLU A 60 -8.70 -7.15 2.62
CA GLU A 60 -8.64 -6.29 3.80
C GLU A 60 -8.36 -4.84 3.40
N GLY A 61 -9.24 -3.93 3.82
CA GLY A 61 -9.07 -2.49 3.58
C GLY A 61 -9.61 -2.03 2.22
N CYS A 62 -9.38 -0.76 1.92
CA CYS A 62 -9.85 -0.10 0.70
C CYS A 62 -9.13 -0.62 -0.55
N ARG A 63 -7.79 -0.69 -0.54
CA ARG A 63 -6.96 -1.14 -1.68
C ARG A 63 -5.92 -2.18 -1.24
N PRO A 64 -6.28 -3.47 -1.18
CA PRO A 64 -5.32 -4.55 -1.00
C PRO A 64 -4.27 -4.57 -2.12
N TYR A 65 -3.11 -5.15 -1.84
CA TYR A 65 -2.02 -5.26 -2.81
C TYR A 65 -2.40 -6.15 -4.00
N SER A 66 -2.13 -5.70 -5.22
CA SER A 66 -2.54 -6.42 -6.44
C SER A 66 -1.50 -7.46 -6.92
N ILE A 67 -0.26 -7.38 -6.44
CA ILE A 67 0.84 -8.22 -6.90
C ILE A 67 1.01 -9.44 -5.97
N ALA A 68 0.96 -10.64 -6.56
CA ALA A 68 1.11 -11.89 -5.82
C ALA A 68 2.52 -12.06 -5.24
N ALA A 69 2.61 -12.68 -4.06
CA ALA A 69 3.89 -12.99 -3.43
C ALA A 69 4.64 -14.12 -4.18
N CYS A 70 5.97 -14.00 -4.23
CA CYS A 70 6.87 -14.96 -4.85
C CYS A 70 8.10 -15.22 -3.94
N GLU A 71 8.84 -16.30 -4.20
CA GLU A 71 10.06 -16.62 -3.46
C GLU A 71 11.27 -15.91 -4.06
N HIS A 72 11.97 -15.12 -3.24
CA HIS A 72 13.13 -14.34 -3.65
C HIS A 72 14.42 -15.02 -3.19
N HIS A 73 15.19 -15.55 -4.15
CA HIS A 73 16.48 -16.23 -3.95
C HIS A 73 16.44 -17.49 -3.05
N VAL A 74 15.27 -18.09 -2.85
CA VAL A 74 15.07 -19.30 -2.06
C VAL A 74 14.05 -20.22 -2.73
N ASN A 75 14.08 -21.51 -2.38
CA ASN A 75 13.01 -22.44 -2.73
C ASN A 75 11.92 -22.42 -1.65
N GLY A 76 10.67 -22.48 -2.06
CA GLY A 76 9.52 -22.42 -1.16
C GLY A 76 8.25 -22.96 -1.80
N SER A 77 7.11 -22.65 -1.18
CA SER A 77 5.79 -23.09 -1.65
C SER A 77 5.18 -22.16 -2.69
N ARG A 78 5.74 -20.95 -2.88
CA ARG A 78 5.30 -19.99 -3.90
C ARG A 78 6.16 -20.10 -5.16
N PRO A 79 5.69 -19.59 -6.31
CA PRO A 79 6.52 -19.48 -7.51
C PRO A 79 7.79 -18.67 -7.22
N ALA A 80 8.89 -19.02 -7.90
CA ALA A 80 10.08 -18.18 -7.91
C ALA A 80 9.75 -16.82 -8.52
N CYS A 81 10.31 -15.74 -7.96
CA CYS A 81 10.17 -14.41 -8.55
C CYS A 81 10.83 -14.38 -9.93
N GLY A 82 10.12 -13.88 -10.94
CA GLY A 82 10.59 -13.80 -12.33
C GLY A 82 11.63 -12.71 -12.63
N GLY A 83 12.17 -12.05 -11.60
CA GLY A 83 13.01 -10.83 -11.73
C GLY A 83 12.24 -9.56 -11.33
N GLU A 84 12.79 -8.40 -11.67
CA GLU A 84 12.18 -7.06 -11.42
C GLU A 84 11.14 -6.67 -12.49
N GLU A 85 10.74 -7.61 -13.34
CA GLU A 85 9.84 -7.38 -14.46
C GLU A 85 8.38 -7.28 -13.96
N GLY A 86 7.95 -6.08 -13.59
CA GLY A 86 6.57 -5.79 -13.23
C GLY A 86 6.21 -4.33 -13.47
N ASP A 87 5.12 -4.09 -14.21
CA ASP A 87 4.57 -2.76 -14.37
C ASP A 87 3.98 -2.27 -13.05
N THR A 88 4.14 -0.96 -12.80
CA THR A 88 3.48 -0.34 -11.65
C THR A 88 1.97 -0.33 -11.88
N PRO A 89 1.16 -0.83 -10.94
CA PRO A 89 -0.30 -0.77 -11.06
C PRO A 89 -0.78 0.68 -11.26
N ALA A 90 -1.86 0.84 -12.03
CA ALA A 90 -2.45 2.15 -12.24
C ALA A 90 -3.00 2.74 -10.92
N CYS A 91 -2.83 4.05 -10.73
CA CYS A 91 -3.47 4.76 -9.63
C CYS A 91 -4.99 4.71 -9.79
N THR A 92 -5.65 3.93 -8.94
CA THR A 92 -7.11 3.84 -8.88
C THR A 92 -7.58 4.47 -7.58
N ARG A 93 -8.27 5.62 -7.67
CA ARG A 93 -8.84 6.31 -6.51
C ARG A 93 -10.24 5.80 -6.16
N GLN A 94 -10.33 4.48 -6.00
CA GLN A 94 -11.56 3.77 -5.66
C GLN A 94 -11.21 2.56 -4.81
N CYS A 95 -12.01 2.28 -3.78
CA CYS A 95 -11.88 1.07 -2.98
C CYS A 95 -12.45 -0.15 -3.71
N GLU A 96 -12.05 -1.35 -3.28
CA GLU A 96 -12.73 -2.58 -3.70
C GLU A 96 -14.23 -2.52 -3.39
N ALA A 97 -15.05 -3.09 -4.28
CA ALA A 97 -16.51 -3.02 -4.17
C ALA A 97 -17.07 -3.66 -2.88
N SER A 98 -16.31 -4.57 -2.27
CA SER A 98 -16.64 -5.22 -0.99
C SER A 98 -16.38 -4.33 0.23
N TYR A 99 -15.69 -3.19 0.05
CA TYR A 99 -15.31 -2.29 1.14
C TYR A 99 -16.36 -1.20 1.39
N ASN A 100 -16.67 -0.96 2.67
CA ASN A 100 -17.83 -0.16 3.07
C ASN A 100 -17.63 1.37 3.06
N LYS A 101 -16.43 1.85 2.74
CA LYS A 101 -16.13 3.29 2.69
C LYS A 101 -15.61 3.68 1.33
N ASP A 102 -15.86 4.93 0.97
CA ASP A 102 -15.29 5.56 -0.20
C ASP A 102 -13.79 5.83 0.00
N TYR A 103 -13.06 5.91 -1.11
CA TYR A 103 -11.60 6.12 -1.12
C TYR A 103 -11.19 7.34 -0.29
N ASP A 104 -11.83 8.49 -0.50
CA ASP A 104 -11.48 9.73 0.21
C ASP A 104 -11.78 9.66 1.71
N SER A 105 -12.86 8.97 2.08
CA SER A 105 -13.31 8.77 3.46
C SER A 105 -12.41 7.81 4.24
N ASP A 106 -11.63 6.97 3.55
CA ASP A 106 -10.71 6.02 4.18
C ASP A 106 -9.26 6.51 4.26
N ARG A 107 -8.95 7.69 3.72
CA ARG A 107 -7.60 8.23 3.79
C ARG A 107 -7.16 8.47 5.24
N VAL A 108 -5.98 7.98 5.56
CA VAL A 108 -5.30 8.18 6.84
C VAL A 108 -4.06 9.01 6.59
N PHE A 109 -3.95 10.13 7.29
CA PHE A 109 -2.85 11.07 7.18
C PHE A 109 -1.80 10.82 8.27
N GLY A 110 -0.55 11.17 7.96
CA GLY A 110 0.52 11.24 8.95
C GLY A 110 0.35 12.47 9.84
N GLU A 111 0.38 12.26 11.17
CA GLU A 111 0.35 13.29 12.22
C GLU A 111 1.70 13.34 12.96
#